data_AF-A0A1Z5L150-F1
#
_entry.id   AF-A0A1Z5L150-F1
#
_cell.length_a   1.000
_cell.length_b   1.000
_cell.length_c   1.000
_cell.angle_alpha   90.00
_cell.angle_beta   90.00
_cell.angle_gamma   90.00
#
_symmetry.space_group_name_H-M   'P 1'
#
loop_
_entity.id
_entity.type
_entity.pdbx_description
1 polymer ?
#
loop_
_entity_poly.entity_id
_entity_poly.type
_entity_poly.pdbx_seq_one_letter_code
_entity_poly.pdbx_strand_id
1 'polypeptide(L)'
;MSYIARTSYRCLCEWVPSSGGNIPYNAVAGGEDSGENIFIGRAEHENIFIGRAEHNGDVIPGKIVPSHNVCYVSYAGREHSHHSYQVLVSLDESQFDWVPQSGGDLPSGAVQGGKTADGEPLYIGRT
;
A
#
# COMPACT_ATOMS: atom_id res chain seq x y z
N MET A 1 -35.94 21.52 -14.45
CA MET A 1 -35.56 20.10 -14.27
C MET A 1 -34.08 20.06 -13.99
N SER A 2 -33.69 20.00 -12.71
CA SER A 2 -32.29 19.91 -12.29
C SER A 2 -31.82 18.47 -12.42
N TYR A 3 -30.85 18.23 -13.31
CA TYR A 3 -30.14 16.96 -13.38
C TYR A 3 -29.22 16.87 -12.17
N ILE A 4 -29.59 16.05 -11.19
CA ILE A 4 -28.66 15.65 -10.13
C ILE A 4 -27.77 14.58 -10.76
N ALA A 5 -26.55 14.95 -11.14
CA ALA A 5 -25.53 13.98 -11.49
C ALA A 5 -25.32 13.09 -10.26
N ARG A 6 -25.74 11.82 -10.34
CA ARG A 6 -25.35 10.82 -9.36
C ARG A 6 -23.85 10.65 -9.50
N THR A 7 -23.08 11.23 -8.60
CA THR A 7 -21.66 10.90 -8.45
C THR A 7 -21.61 9.43 -8.03
N SER A 8 -21.45 8.52 -8.99
CA SER A 8 -21.20 7.12 -8.66
C SER A 8 -19.75 7.03 -8.17
N TYR A 9 -19.57 6.93 -6.86
CA TYR A 9 -18.28 6.58 -6.29
C TYR A 9 -17.91 5.18 -6.80
N ARG A 10 -16.88 5.10 -7.64
CA ARG A 10 -16.37 3.84 -8.14
C ARG A 10 -15.28 3.33 -7.20
N CYS A 11 -15.42 2.09 -6.75
CA CYS A 11 -14.33 1.40 -6.08
C CYS A 11 -13.29 1.01 -7.14
N LEU A 12 -12.09 1.58 -7.06
CA LEU A 12 -10.99 1.33 -8.02
C LEU A 12 -10.03 0.24 -7.54
N CYS A 13 -10.02 -0.03 -6.23
CA CYS A 13 -9.13 -0.99 -5.60
C CYS A 13 -9.77 -1.58 -4.34
N GLU A 14 -9.29 -2.76 -3.95
CA GLU A 14 -9.68 -3.42 -2.72
C GLU A 14 -8.48 -3.93 -1.92
N TRP A 15 -8.72 -4.24 -0.64
CA TRP A 15 -7.72 -4.80 0.27
C TRP A 15 -7.94 -6.30 0.43
N VAL A 16 -7.06 -7.10 -0.15
CA VAL A 16 -7.16 -8.57 -0.13
C VAL A 16 -6.26 -9.13 0.99
N PRO A 17 -6.81 -9.88 1.96
CA PRO A 17 -5.99 -10.57 2.97
C PRO A 17 -4.95 -11.49 2.32
N SER A 18 -3.71 -11.42 2.80
CA SER A 18 -2.62 -12.27 2.33
C SER A 18 -1.60 -12.53 3.45
N SER A 19 -0.69 -13.45 3.18
CA SER A 19 0.39 -13.83 4.08
C SER A 19 1.51 -14.56 3.34
N GLY A 20 2.70 -14.59 3.94
CA GLY A 20 3.79 -15.46 3.48
C GLY A 20 4.29 -15.15 2.06
N GLY A 21 4.39 -13.87 1.70
CA GLY A 21 4.87 -13.42 0.40
C GLY A 21 3.89 -13.59 -0.75
N ASN A 22 2.69 -14.15 -0.52
CA ASN A 22 1.70 -14.31 -1.58
C ASN A 22 1.21 -12.95 -2.08
N ILE A 23 1.35 -12.71 -3.39
CA ILE A 23 0.90 -11.50 -4.07
C ILE A 23 -0.26 -11.85 -5.01
N PRO A 24 -1.48 -11.36 -4.77
CA PRO A 24 -2.61 -11.55 -5.68
C PRO A 24 -2.36 -10.95 -7.07
N TYR A 25 -3.08 -11.45 -8.07
CA TYR A 25 -3.12 -10.82 -9.39
C TYR A 25 -3.62 -9.37 -9.27
N ASN A 26 -3.10 -8.46 -10.11
CA ASN A 26 -3.38 -7.02 -10.08
C ASN A 26 -2.97 -6.28 -8.79
N ALA A 27 -2.05 -6.84 -7.98
CA ALA A 27 -1.47 -6.10 -6.86
C ALA A 27 -0.80 -4.81 -7.34
N VAL A 28 -1.06 -3.71 -6.63
CA VAL A 28 -0.52 -2.39 -6.97
C VAL A 28 0.96 -2.32 -6.56
N ALA A 29 1.82 -2.06 -7.54
CA ALA A 29 3.25 -1.87 -7.30
C ALA A 29 3.50 -0.54 -6.55
N GLY A 30 4.26 -0.61 -5.46
CA GLY A 30 4.67 0.54 -4.65
C GLY A 30 5.94 1.22 -5.15
N GLY A 31 6.79 0.44 -5.82
CA GLY A 31 8.11 0.85 -6.30
C GLY A 31 9.03 -0.36 -6.43
N GLU A 32 10.33 -0.08 -6.49
CA GLU A 32 11.40 -1.06 -6.49
C GLU A 32 12.27 -0.83 -5.25
N ASP A 33 12.65 -1.90 -4.57
CA ASP A 33 13.64 -1.85 -3.48
C ASP A 33 14.98 -2.34 -4.03
N SER A 34 16.07 -1.66 -3.66
CA SER A 34 17.41 -2.15 -3.90
C SER A 34 17.66 -3.29 -2.91
N GLY A 35 17.29 -4.51 -3.30
CA GLY A 35 17.29 -5.66 -2.41
C GLY A 35 18.62 -5.87 -1.66
N GLU A 36 18.55 -6.58 -0.53
CA GLU A 36 19.76 -7.06 0.14
C GLU A 36 20.49 -8.06 -0.77
N ASN A 37 21.82 -8.04 -0.77
CA ASN A 37 22.66 -8.90 -1.61
C ASN A 37 22.42 -10.40 -1.28
N ILE A 38 21.49 -11.06 -1.97
CA ILE A 38 21.25 -12.50 -1.82
C ILE A 38 22.14 -13.25 -2.84
N PHE A 39 23.37 -13.54 -2.40
CA PHE A 39 24.37 -14.41 -3.04
C PHE A 39 24.91 -13.97 -4.42
N ILE A 40 26.12 -14.45 -4.73
CA ILE A 40 26.95 -14.07 -5.88
C ILE A 40 26.15 -14.19 -7.19
N GLY A 41 25.66 -13.06 -7.71
CA GLY A 41 25.36 -12.90 -9.13
C GLY A 41 23.98 -12.38 -9.55
N ARG A 42 23.01 -12.12 -8.65
CA ARG A 42 21.75 -11.44 -9.02
C ARG A 42 21.17 -10.61 -7.87
N ALA A 43 21.60 -9.36 -7.75
CA ALA A 43 20.83 -8.33 -7.03
C ALA A 43 20.39 -7.30 -8.07
N GLU A 44 19.29 -7.59 -8.75
CA GLU A 44 18.65 -6.65 -9.67
C GLU A 44 17.21 -6.49 -9.19
N HIS A 45 16.97 -5.36 -8.53
CA HIS A 45 15.72 -4.78 -8.01
C HIS A 45 14.56 -5.73 -7.67
N GLU A 46 14.09 -5.66 -6.43
CA GLU A 46 12.87 -6.36 -6.03
C GLU A 46 11.65 -5.44 -6.12
N ASN A 47 10.60 -5.88 -6.82
CA ASN A 47 9.32 -5.18 -6.83
C ASN A 47 8.67 -5.24 -5.44
N ILE A 48 8.33 -4.08 -4.91
CA ILE A 48 7.55 -3.97 -3.67
C ILE A 48 6.10 -3.63 -3.99
N PHE A 49 5.19 -4.12 -3.16
CA PHE A 49 3.75 -3.92 -3.33
C PHE A 49 3.17 -3.12 -2.19
N ILE A 50 2.03 -2.48 -2.44
CA ILE A 50 1.31 -1.74 -1.42
C ILE A 50 0.57 -2.71 -0.50
N GLY A 51 0.93 -2.68 0.78
CA GLY A 51 0.28 -3.45 1.82
C GLY A 51 -0.25 -2.58 2.94
N ARG A 52 -0.95 -3.22 3.87
CA ARG A 52 -1.23 -2.68 5.21
C ARG A 52 -1.29 -3.80 6.22
N ALA A 53 -0.99 -3.49 7.47
CA ALA A 53 -1.09 -4.43 8.59
C ALA A 53 -1.67 -3.76 9.83
N GLU A 54 -2.25 -4.57 10.71
CA GLU A 54 -2.68 -4.11 12.03
C GLU A 54 -1.46 -4.05 12.96
N HIS A 55 -1.24 -2.92 13.63
CA HIS A 55 -0.18 -2.76 14.60
C HIS A 55 -0.68 -1.88 15.75
N ASN A 56 -0.74 -2.44 16.97
CA ASN A 56 -1.20 -1.76 18.18
C ASN A 56 -2.59 -1.08 18.05
N GLY A 57 -3.51 -1.71 17.31
CA GLY A 57 -4.87 -1.19 17.08
C GLY A 57 -4.99 -0.23 15.89
N ASP A 58 -3.87 0.22 15.32
CA ASP A 58 -3.84 0.99 14.08
C ASP A 58 -3.83 0.02 12.88
N VAL A 59 -4.44 0.44 11.77
CA VAL A 59 -4.26 -0.19 10.46
C VAL A 59 -3.33 0.71 9.66
N ILE A 60 -2.10 0.28 9.44
CA ILE A 60 -1.03 1.13 8.92
C ILE A 60 -0.62 0.66 7.51
N PRO A 61 -0.60 1.55 6.50
CA PRO A 61 -0.07 1.21 5.18
C PRO A 61 1.45 0.99 5.23
N GLY A 62 1.94 0.15 4.33
CA GLY A 62 3.33 -0.29 4.32
C GLY A 62 3.77 -0.89 3.00
N LYS A 63 5.03 -1.35 2.94
CA LYS A 63 5.60 -2.04 1.79
C LYS A 63 5.56 -3.54 2.01
N ILE A 64 5.14 -4.30 1.01
CA ILE A 64 5.29 -5.76 0.99
C ILE A 64 6.56 -6.08 0.22
N VAL A 65 7.43 -6.86 0.83
CA VAL A 65 8.65 -7.38 0.22
C VAL A 65 8.46 -8.90 0.06
N PRO A 66 8.09 -9.39 -1.14
CA PRO A 66 7.77 -10.79 -1.36
C PRO A 66 8.87 -11.76 -0.91
N SER A 67 10.14 -11.46 -1.18
CA SER A 67 11.29 -12.29 -0.83
C SER A 67 11.46 -12.44 0.69
N HIS A 68 11.09 -11.41 1.45
CA HIS A 68 11.11 -11.42 2.92
C HIS A 68 9.84 -12.03 3.52
N ASN A 69 8.81 -12.28 2.70
CA ASN A 69 7.52 -12.85 3.09
C ASN A 69 6.76 -12.02 4.16
N VAL A 70 6.95 -10.70 4.16
CA VAL A 70 6.38 -9.77 5.15
C VAL A 70 5.89 -8.47 4.52
N CYS A 71 4.96 -7.83 5.22
CA CYS A 71 4.64 -6.42 5.07
C CYS A 71 5.34 -5.63 6.18
N TYR A 72 6.09 -4.60 5.79
CA TYR A 72 6.73 -3.66 6.69
C TYR A 72 5.87 -2.42 6.85
N VAL A 73 5.53 -2.07 8.10
CA VAL A 73 4.79 -0.85 8.45
C VAL A 73 5.65 0.05 9.32
N SER A 74 5.55 1.36 9.10
CA SER A 74 6.28 2.36 9.87
C SER A 74 5.45 2.79 11.07
N TYR A 75 5.96 2.54 12.28
CA TYR A 75 5.30 2.92 13.53
C TYR A 75 6.31 3.37 14.58
N ALA A 76 6.04 4.51 15.22
CA ALA A 76 6.87 5.11 16.26
C ALA A 76 8.36 5.26 15.86
N GLY A 77 8.62 5.67 14.60
CA GLY A 77 9.97 5.88 14.08
C GLY A 77 10.76 4.61 13.76
N ARG A 78 10.10 3.46 13.73
CA ARG A 78 10.70 2.16 13.40
C ARG A 78 9.88 1.43 12.35
N GLU A 79 10.53 0.52 11.65
CA GLU A 79 9.89 -0.43 10.74
C GLU A 79 9.52 -1.70 11.50
N HIS A 80 8.31 -2.23 11.29
CA HIS A 80 7.81 -3.45 11.92
C HIS A 80 7.34 -4.43 10.87
N SER A 81 7.82 -5.67 10.92
CA SER A 81 7.45 -6.74 9.99
C SER A 81 6.20 -7.48 10.45
N HIS A 82 5.30 -7.76 9.50
CA HIS A 82 4.07 -8.51 9.70
C HIS A 82 3.94 -9.61 8.66
N HIS A 83 3.66 -10.85 9.11
CA HIS A 83 3.41 -11.98 8.22
C HIS A 83 1.96 -12.10 7.77
N SER A 84 1.04 -11.43 8.47
CA SER A 84 -0.37 -11.32 8.11
C SER A 84 -0.66 -9.87 7.75
N TYR A 85 -1.14 -9.64 6.53
CA TYR A 85 -1.33 -8.31 5.98
C TYR A 85 -2.45 -8.32 4.95
N GLN A 86 -2.78 -7.15 4.41
CA GLN A 86 -3.64 -7.04 3.24
C GLN A 86 -2.86 -6.38 2.10
N VAL A 87 -3.09 -6.84 0.88
CA VAL A 87 -2.49 -6.31 -0.35
C VAL A 87 -3.50 -5.40 -1.04
N LEU A 88 -3.06 -4.24 -1.51
CA LEU A 88 -3.89 -3.39 -2.36
C LEU A 88 -3.95 -3.98 -3.77
N VAL A 89 -5.14 -4.29 -4.24
CA VAL A 89 -5.40 -4.88 -5.56
C VAL A 89 -6.25 -3.93 -6.39
N SER A 90 -5.84 -3.69 -7.63
CA SER A 90 -6.65 -2.93 -8.60
C SER A 90 -7.82 -3.78 -9.11
N LEU A 91 -9.01 -3.19 -9.16
CA LEU A 91 -10.24 -3.87 -9.60
C LEU A 91 -10.41 -3.89 -11.13
N ASP A 92 -9.67 -3.04 -11.85
CA ASP A 92 -9.66 -2.93 -13.29
C ASP A 92 -8.29 -2.42 -13.79
N GLU A 93 -8.22 -2.02 -15.05
CA GLU A 93 -7.03 -1.37 -15.63
C GLU A 93 -6.80 0.06 -15.11
N SER A 94 -7.38 0.45 -13.96
CA SER A 94 -7.09 1.73 -13.32
C SER A 94 -5.61 1.84 -13.02
N GLN A 95 -5.00 2.87 -13.60
CA GLN A 95 -3.62 3.24 -13.34
C GLN A 95 -3.61 4.20 -12.17
N PHE A 96 -2.90 3.84 -11.11
CA PHE A 96 -2.62 4.75 -9.99
C PHE A 96 -1.41 5.59 -10.34
N ASP A 97 -1.51 6.90 -10.15
CA ASP A 97 -0.40 7.83 -10.32
C ASP A 97 0.17 8.25 -8.96
N TRP A 98 1.50 8.33 -8.90
CA TRP A 98 2.21 8.89 -7.76
C TRP A 98 2.37 10.39 -7.96
N VAL A 99 1.60 11.17 -7.20
CA VAL A 99 1.60 12.63 -7.29
C VAL A 99 2.55 13.21 -6.23
N PRO A 100 3.60 13.96 -6.63
CA PRO A 100 4.47 14.63 -5.66
C PRO A 100 3.68 15.62 -4.83
N GLN A 101 3.88 15.60 -3.52
CA GLN A 101 3.17 16.47 -2.60
C GLN A 101 4.00 16.79 -1.36
N SER A 102 3.77 17.96 -0.76
CA SER A 102 4.47 18.42 0.44
C SER A 102 3.54 19.18 1.37
N GLY A 103 3.97 19.45 2.61
CA GLY A 103 3.21 20.29 3.54
C GLY A 103 1.92 19.69 4.12
N GLY A 104 1.68 18.38 3.93
CA GLY A 104 0.48 17.72 4.43
C GLY A 104 -0.76 17.91 3.54
N ASP A 105 -0.62 18.59 2.41
CA ASP A 105 -1.69 18.67 1.42
C ASP A 105 -1.99 17.27 0.87
N LEU A 106 -3.26 16.98 0.62
CA LEU A 106 -3.69 15.69 0.08
C LEU A 106 -4.34 15.91 -1.29
N PRO A 107 -3.81 15.33 -2.38
CA PRO A 107 -4.44 15.48 -3.69
C PRO A 107 -5.82 14.79 -3.70
N SER A 108 -6.73 15.33 -4.51
CA SER A 108 -8.04 14.70 -4.73
C SER A 108 -7.83 13.28 -5.29
N GLY A 109 -8.48 12.30 -4.69
CA GLY A 109 -8.35 10.89 -5.08
C GLY A 109 -7.19 10.14 -4.41
N ALA A 110 -6.48 10.74 -3.45
CA ALA A 110 -5.49 10.02 -2.65
C ALA A 110 -6.11 8.79 -1.98
N VAL A 111 -5.40 7.66 -2.08
CA VAL A 111 -5.91 6.37 -1.60
C VAL A 111 -5.65 6.25 -0.10
N GLN A 112 -6.73 6.09 0.67
CA GLN A 112 -6.63 5.82 2.10
C GLN A 112 -6.08 4.40 2.31
N GLY A 113 -4.92 4.34 2.97
CA GLY A 113 -4.19 3.12 3.32
C GLY A 113 -4.74 2.43 4.56
N GLY A 114 -5.22 3.21 5.52
CA GLY A 114 -5.68 2.68 6.79
C GLY A 114 -6.19 3.77 7.72
N LYS A 115 -6.10 3.53 9.02
CA LYS A 115 -6.57 4.44 10.05
C LYS A 115 -5.88 4.15 11.38
N THR A 116 -5.71 5.17 12.21
CA THR A 116 -5.32 4.98 13.61
C THR A 116 -6.48 4.39 14.43
N ALA A 117 -6.18 3.93 15.64
CA ALA A 117 -7.15 3.41 16.60
C ALA A 117 -8.25 4.44 16.92
N ASP A 118 -7.91 5.74 16.91
CA ASP A 118 -8.83 6.85 17.13
C ASP A 118 -9.64 7.22 15.87
N GLY A 119 -9.36 6.57 14.74
CA GLY A 119 -10.07 6.74 13.47
C GLY A 119 -9.48 7.80 12.54
N GLU A 120 -8.32 8.36 12.84
CA GLU A 120 -7.63 9.28 11.94
C GLU A 120 -7.19 8.54 10.66
N PRO A 121 -7.51 9.03 9.46
CA PRO A 121 -7.17 8.34 8.22
C PRO A 121 -5.66 8.40 7.93
N LEU A 122 -5.10 7.28 7.50
CA LEU A 122 -3.74 7.18 6.99
C LEU A 122 -3.78 6.98 5.48
N TYR A 123 -2.97 7.72 4.73
CA TYR A 123 -2.93 7.68 3.26
C TYR A 123 -1.66 7.00 2.74
N ILE A 124 -1.75 6.42 1.55
CA ILE A 124 -0.63 5.76 0.90
C ILE A 124 0.30 6.81 0.30
N GLY A 125 1.58 6.72 0.63
CA GLY A 125 2.64 7.56 0.09
C GLY A 125 3.91 6.74 -0.13
N ARG A 126 4.88 7.35 -0.83
CA ARG A 126 6.23 6.81 -1.02
C ARG A 126 7.26 7.95 -0.99
N THR A 127 8.51 7.63 -0.71
CA THR A 127 9.64 8.57 -0.61
C THR A 127 10.80 8.12 -1.49
#